data_AF-A0A432R515-F1
#
_entry.id   AF-A0A432R515-F1
#
_cell.length_a   1.000
_cell.length_b   1.000
_cell.length_c   1.000
_cell.angle_alpha   90.00
_cell.angle_beta   90.00
_cell.angle_gamma   90.00
#
_symmetry.space_group_name_H-M   'P 1'
#
loop_
_entity.id
_entity.type
_entity.pdbx_description
1 polymer ?
#
loop_
_entity_poly.entity_id
_entity_poly.type
_entity_poly.pdbx_seq_one_letter_code
_entity_poly.pdbx_strand_id
1 'polypeptide(L)'
;MPKNYRALTKLRKQQFERVEQELAVVNGKLQSLLAQKEALRADERAMTIPASGMGRALGAILNQKRAIQSALEMLQQQIEVTKQHKYALETSLKEAHVAYEQAKSIESQVIQRVIMKRKRAEQGLLDEIASQRFWRDRNGEKKEPM
;
A
#
# COMPACT_ATOMS: atom_id res chain seq x y z
N MET A 1 26.82 0.71 7.68
CA MET A 1 25.78 1.51 8.35
C MET A 1 24.68 2.13 7.47
N PRO A 2 24.50 1.78 6.16
CA PRO A 2 23.23 2.02 5.44
C PRO A 2 22.36 0.78 5.20
N LYS A 3 22.93 -0.44 5.32
CA LYS A 3 22.24 -1.70 5.00
C LYS A 3 20.97 -1.94 5.84
N ASN A 4 20.98 -1.52 7.11
CA ASN A 4 19.85 -1.72 8.03
C ASN A 4 18.66 -0.80 7.69
N TYR A 5 18.92 0.45 7.30
CA TYR A 5 17.88 1.40 6.92
C TYR A 5 17.25 1.06 5.57
N ARG A 6 18.06 0.64 4.60
CA ARG A 6 17.54 0.16 3.31
C ARG A 6 16.68 -1.10 3.45
N ALA A 7 17.06 -2.01 4.36
CA ALA A 7 16.24 -3.18 4.69
C ALA A 7 14.92 -2.78 5.34
N LEU A 8 14.93 -1.80 6.25
CA LEU A 8 13.72 -1.26 6.88
C LEU A 8 12.78 -0.62 5.85
N THR A 9 13.29 0.25 4.96
CA THR A 9 12.49 0.88 3.90
C THR A 9 11.86 -0.17 2.98
N LYS A 10 12.64 -1.21 2.60
CA LYS A 10 12.13 -2.32 1.78
C LYS A 10 11.03 -3.09 2.50
N LEU A 11 11.20 -3.38 3.79
CA LEU A 11 10.19 -4.08 4.58
C LEU A 11 8.90 -3.25 4.70
N ARG A 12 9.00 -1.94 4.95
CA ARG A 12 7.84 -1.05 4.99
C ARG A 12 7.14 -0.93 3.64
N LYS A 13 7.89 -0.91 2.54
CA LYS A 13 7.33 -0.95 1.19
C LYS A 13 6.54 -2.24 0.94
N GLN A 14 7.08 -3.39 1.31
CA GLN A 14 6.38 -4.67 1.17
C GLN A 14 5.10 -4.73 2.01
N GLN A 15 5.10 -4.16 3.21
CA GLN A 15 3.89 -4.05 4.03
C GLN A 15 2.83 -3.18 3.36
N PHE A 16 3.23 -2.04 2.80
CA PHE A 16 2.33 -1.16 2.05
C PHE A 16 1.73 -1.87 0.81
N GLU A 17 2.56 -2.49 -0.02
CA GLU A 17 2.13 -3.23 -1.21
C GLU A 17 1.17 -4.39 -0.87
N ARG A 18 1.41 -5.07 0.25
CA ARG A 18 0.53 -6.15 0.71
C ARG A 18 -0.87 -5.62 1.05
N VAL A 19 -0.96 -4.51 1.77
CA VAL A 19 -2.25 -3.91 2.11
C VAL A 19 -2.97 -3.39 0.85
N GLU A 20 -2.24 -2.85 -0.13
CA GLU A 20 -2.82 -2.47 -1.43
C GLU A 20 -3.43 -3.67 -2.17
N GLN A 21 -2.70 -4.80 -2.20
CA GLN A 21 -3.18 -6.03 -2.83
C GLN A 21 -4.43 -6.57 -2.12
N GLU A 22 -4.42 -6.60 -0.78
CA GLU A 22 -5.58 -7.04 0.01
C GLU A 22 -6.80 -6.14 -0.24
N LEU A 23 -6.60 -4.82 -0.34
CA LEU A 23 -7.65 -3.86 -0.66
C LEU A 23 -8.22 -4.08 -2.07
N ALA A 24 -7.37 -4.38 -3.06
CA ALA A 24 -7.80 -4.71 -4.42
C ALA A 24 -8.67 -5.97 -4.46
N VAL A 25 -8.28 -7.02 -3.72
CA VAL A 25 -9.07 -8.26 -3.58
C VAL A 25 -10.44 -7.97 -2.95
N VAL A 26 -10.48 -7.17 -1.88
CA VAL A 26 -11.73 -6.79 -1.21
C VAL A 26 -12.64 -5.97 -2.12
N ASN A 27 -12.08 -5.04 -2.91
CA ASN A 27 -12.85 -4.29 -3.91
C ASN A 27 -13.45 -5.20 -4.99
N GLY A 28 -12.67 -6.17 -5.48
CA GLY A 28 -13.17 -7.16 -6.45
C GLY A 28 -14.32 -8.00 -5.88
N LYS A 29 -14.19 -8.43 -4.61
CA LYS A 29 -15.27 -9.14 -3.90
C LYS A 29 -16.51 -8.27 -3.71
N LEU A 30 -16.35 -6.99 -3.38
CA LEU A 30 -17.48 -6.09 -3.22
C LEU A 30 -18.24 -5.89 -4.54
N GLN A 31 -17.51 -5.71 -5.64
CA GLN A 31 -18.07 -5.61 -7.00
C GLN A 31 -18.87 -6.87 -7.37
N SER A 32 -18.33 -8.06 -7.10
CA SER A 32 -19.03 -9.31 -7.40
C SER A 32 -20.30 -9.50 -6.57
N LEU A 33 -20.27 -9.16 -5.28
CA LEU A 33 -21.45 -9.20 -4.41
C LEU A 33 -22.53 -8.22 -4.87
N LEU A 34 -22.14 -7.01 -5.30
CA LEU A 34 -23.08 -6.03 -5.85
C LEU A 34 -23.71 -6.53 -7.16
N ALA A 35 -22.92 -7.13 -8.05
CA ALA A 35 -23.44 -7.71 -9.29
C ALA A 35 -24.42 -8.87 -9.01
N GLN A 36 -24.11 -9.75 -8.05
CA GLN A 36 -25.02 -10.82 -7.64
C GLN A 36 -26.32 -10.29 -7.06
N LYS A 37 -26.25 -9.23 -6.25
CA LYS A 37 -27.44 -8.56 -5.70
C LYS A 37 -28.32 -7.97 -6.80
N GLU A 38 -27.73 -7.30 -7.80
CA GLU A 38 -28.48 -6.76 -8.93
C GLU A 38 -29.11 -7.86 -9.79
N ALA A 39 -28.40 -8.97 -10.02
CA ALA A 39 -28.96 -10.13 -10.72
C ALA A 39 -30.18 -10.70 -9.99
N LEU A 40 -30.10 -10.93 -8.68
CA LEU A 40 -31.24 -11.41 -7.89
C LEU A 40 -32.41 -10.41 -7.83
N ARG A 41 -32.11 -9.10 -7.86
CA ARG A 41 -33.16 -8.08 -7.98
C ARG A 41 -33.84 -8.09 -9.35
N ALA A 42 -33.09 -8.37 -10.42
CA ALA A 42 -33.67 -8.55 -11.74
C ALA A 42 -34.59 -9.80 -11.77
N ASP A 43 -34.14 -10.91 -11.18
CA ASP A 43 -34.95 -12.13 -11.05
C ASP A 43 -36.22 -11.89 -10.23
N GLU A 44 -36.13 -11.15 -9.11
CA GLU A 44 -37.30 -10.76 -8.30
C GLU A 44 -38.32 -9.95 -9.12
N ARG A 45 -37.84 -9.03 -9.96
CA ARG A 45 -38.70 -8.17 -10.80
C ARG A 45 -39.32 -8.92 -11.97
N ALA A 46 -38.61 -9.92 -12.50
CA ALA A 46 -39.10 -10.76 -13.58
C ALA A 46 -40.21 -11.73 -13.12
N MET A 47 -40.32 -11.98 -11.80
CA MET A 47 -41.40 -12.80 -11.24
C MET A 47 -42.73 -12.08 -11.29
N THR A 48 -43.59 -12.52 -12.22
CA THR A 48 -44.98 -12.09 -12.31
C THR A 48 -45.88 -13.04 -11.53
N ILE A 49 -46.85 -12.48 -10.80
CA ILE A 49 -47.90 -13.26 -10.16
C ILE A 49 -48.96 -13.56 -11.23
N PRO A 50 -49.30 -14.83 -11.49
CA PRO A 50 -50.31 -15.17 -12.47
C PRO A 50 -51.67 -14.61 -12.04
N ALA A 51 -52.35 -13.92 -12.95
CA ALA A 51 -53.67 -13.33 -12.71
C ALA A 51 -54.78 -14.38 -12.54
N SER A 52 -54.55 -15.60 -13.04
CA SER A 52 -55.43 -16.76 -12.85
C SER A 52 -54.62 -18.06 -12.86
N GLY A 53 -55.09 -19.10 -12.14
CA GLY A 53 -54.42 -20.41 -12.10
C GLY A 53 -54.63 -21.19 -10.79
N MET A 54 -54.22 -22.47 -10.77
CA MET A 54 -54.30 -23.32 -9.58
C MET A 54 -53.47 -22.75 -8.42
N GLY A 55 -54.04 -22.65 -7.21
CA GLY A 55 -53.38 -22.08 -6.02
C GLY A 55 -52.02 -22.71 -5.65
N ARG A 56 -51.74 -23.93 -6.14
CA ARG A 56 -50.43 -24.59 -6.02
C ARG A 56 -49.31 -23.83 -6.73
N ALA A 57 -49.58 -23.26 -7.91
CA ALA A 57 -48.62 -22.45 -8.66
C ALA A 57 -48.34 -21.11 -7.96
N LEU A 58 -49.37 -20.49 -7.37
CA LEU A 58 -49.22 -19.28 -6.56
C LEU A 58 -48.35 -19.53 -5.33
N GLY A 59 -48.57 -20.65 -4.62
CA GLY A 59 -47.75 -21.03 -3.47
C GLY A 59 -46.27 -21.23 -3.83
N ALA A 60 -45.99 -21.85 -4.98
CA ALA A 60 -44.62 -22.02 -5.46
C ALA A 60 -43.92 -20.67 -5.75
N ILE A 61 -44.60 -19.75 -6.42
CA ILE A 61 -44.07 -18.41 -6.74
C ILE A 61 -43.82 -17.59 -5.46
N LEU A 62 -44.75 -17.64 -4.50
CA LEU A 62 -44.58 -16.95 -3.21
C LEU A 62 -43.39 -17.51 -2.40
N ASN A 63 -43.20 -18.83 -2.41
CA ASN A 63 -42.05 -19.46 -1.77
C ASN A 63 -40.74 -19.06 -2.45
N GLN A 64 -40.71 -19.02 -3.78
CA GLN A 64 -39.54 -18.57 -4.54
C GLN A 64 -39.21 -17.10 -4.27
N LYS A 65 -40.22 -16.23 -4.20
CA LYS A 65 -40.05 -14.82 -3.85
C LYS A 65 -39.46 -14.64 -2.44
N ARG A 66 -39.97 -15.39 -1.45
CA ARG A 66 -39.41 -15.39 -0.09
C ARG A 66 -37.96 -15.86 -0.06
N ALA A 67 -37.62 -16.89 -0.83
CA ALA A 67 -36.25 -17.38 -0.93
C ALA A 67 -35.30 -16.31 -1.51
N ILE A 68 -35.74 -15.59 -2.56
CA ILE A 68 -34.96 -14.48 -3.14
C ILE A 68 -34.80 -13.33 -2.14
N GLN A 69 -35.85 -12.97 -1.41
CA GLN A 69 -35.78 -11.92 -0.40
C GLN A 69 -34.78 -12.28 0.71
N SER A 70 -34.81 -13.51 1.21
CA SER A 70 -33.83 -14.00 2.18
C SER A 70 -32.40 -13.98 1.64
N ALA A 71 -32.20 -14.40 0.38
CA ALA A 71 -30.89 -14.35 -0.27
C ALA A 71 -30.39 -12.90 -0.43
N LEU A 72 -31.26 -11.95 -0.76
CA LEU A 72 -30.94 -10.53 -0.85
C LEU A 72 -30.56 -9.92 0.50
N GLU A 73 -31.23 -10.31 1.58
CA GLU A 73 -30.88 -9.89 2.93
C GLU A 73 -29.51 -10.42 3.35
N MET A 74 -29.23 -11.69 3.08
CA MET A 74 -27.91 -12.29 3.33
C MET A 74 -26.80 -11.59 2.52
N LEU A 75 -27.03 -11.33 1.23
CA LEU A 75 -26.09 -10.58 0.40
C LEU A 75 -25.87 -9.17 0.91
N GLN A 76 -26.93 -8.50 1.37
CA GLN A 76 -26.83 -7.16 1.95
C GLN A 76 -25.96 -7.16 3.21
N GLN A 77 -26.13 -8.14 4.10
CA GLN A 77 -25.27 -8.30 5.27
C GLN A 77 -23.81 -8.55 4.86
N GLN A 78 -23.59 -9.41 3.87
CA GLN A 78 -22.23 -9.73 3.41
C GLN A 78 -21.54 -8.53 2.74
N ILE A 79 -22.29 -7.71 2.00
CA ILE A 79 -21.82 -6.44 1.45
C ILE A 79 -21.41 -5.51 2.58
N GLU A 80 -22.21 -5.40 3.64
CA GLU A 80 -21.93 -4.48 4.74
C GLU A 80 -20.67 -4.90 5.53
N VAL A 81 -20.52 -6.19 5.84
CA VAL A 81 -19.29 -6.72 6.44
C VAL A 81 -18.09 -6.47 5.53
N THR A 82 -18.24 -6.65 4.22
CA THR A 82 -17.15 -6.41 3.26
C THR A 82 -16.76 -4.93 3.18
N LYS A 83 -17.73 -4.01 3.29
CA LYS A 83 -17.46 -2.56 3.37
C LYS A 83 -16.73 -2.17 4.65
N GLN A 84 -17.13 -2.73 5.79
CA GLN A 84 -16.43 -2.49 7.06
C GLN A 84 -14.99 -2.99 6.99
N HIS A 85 -14.77 -4.18 6.43
CA HIS A 85 -13.43 -4.71 6.20
C HIS A 85 -12.60 -3.84 5.25
N LYS A 86 -13.22 -3.36 4.16
CA LYS A 86 -12.59 -2.38 3.24
C LYS A 86 -12.14 -1.13 3.99
N TYR A 87 -13.01 -0.56 4.83
CA TYR A 87 -12.68 0.64 5.60
C TYR A 87 -11.48 0.40 6.53
N ALA A 88 -11.42 -0.75 7.22
CA ALA A 88 -10.29 -1.10 8.07
C ALA A 88 -8.98 -1.26 7.26
N LEU A 89 -9.05 -1.80 6.04
CA LEU A 89 -7.89 -1.88 5.15
C LEU A 89 -7.47 -0.49 4.64
N GLU A 90 -8.41 0.41 4.34
CA GLU A 90 -8.11 1.79 3.95
C GLU A 90 -7.41 2.58 5.07
N THR A 91 -7.80 2.37 6.34
CA THR A 91 -7.10 2.98 7.48
C THR A 91 -5.70 2.38 7.63
N SER A 92 -5.58 1.06 7.54
CA SER A 92 -4.28 0.37 7.61
C SER A 92 -3.34 0.80 6.48
N LEU A 93 -3.87 1.03 5.27
CA LEU A 93 -3.12 1.52 4.12
C LEU A 93 -2.51 2.90 4.41
N LYS A 94 -3.30 3.81 4.97
CA LYS A 94 -2.83 5.16 5.35
C LYS A 94 -1.70 5.08 6.36
N GLU A 95 -1.85 4.23 7.38
CA GLU A 95 -0.82 4.01 8.41
C GLU A 95 0.46 3.42 7.80
N ALA A 96 0.33 2.41 6.94
CA ALA A 96 1.45 1.79 6.25
C ALA A 96 2.19 2.78 5.33
N HIS A 97 1.44 3.63 4.63
CA HIS A 97 2.00 4.69 3.78
C HIS A 97 2.80 5.71 4.58
N VAL A 98 2.25 6.19 5.70
CA VAL A 98 2.96 7.11 6.61
C VAL A 98 4.24 6.46 7.13
N ALA A 99 4.19 5.20 7.58
CA ALA A 99 5.36 4.48 8.08
C ALA A 99 6.44 4.29 7.00
N TYR A 100 6.04 4.04 5.75
CA TYR A 100 6.95 3.94 4.62
C TYR A 100 7.64 5.28 4.31
N GLU A 101 6.90 6.38 4.24
CA GLU A 101 7.48 7.71 3.99
C GLU A 101 8.41 8.17 5.13
N GLN A 102 8.07 7.84 6.39
CA GLN A 102 8.96 8.06 7.52
C GLN A 102 10.28 7.28 7.36
N ALA A 103 10.23 6.00 7.02
CA ALA A 103 11.42 5.18 6.81
C ALA A 103 12.32 5.73 5.69
N LYS A 104 11.71 6.15 4.57
CA LYS A 104 12.39 6.77 3.42
C LYS A 104 13.05 8.11 3.78
N SER A 105 12.39 8.93 4.60
CA SER A 105 12.95 10.19 5.11
C SER A 105 14.18 9.93 5.99
N ILE A 106 14.08 8.97 6.92
CA ILE A 106 15.20 8.59 7.79
C ILE A 106 16.38 8.07 6.98
N GLU A 107 16.14 7.18 6.00
CA GLU A 107 17.17 6.67 5.10
C GLU A 107 17.88 7.81 4.37
N SER A 108 17.13 8.76 3.82
CA SER A 108 17.68 9.92 3.11
C SER A 108 18.57 10.78 4.01
N GLN A 109 18.14 11.06 5.25
CA GLN A 109 18.93 11.80 6.22
C GLN A 109 20.23 11.08 6.60
N VAL A 110 20.18 9.74 6.76
CA VAL A 110 21.37 8.94 7.08
C VAL A 110 22.36 8.98 5.92
N ILE A 111 21.88 8.82 4.68
CA ILE A 111 22.72 8.91 3.48
C ILE A 111 23.40 10.29 3.40
N GLN A 112 22.65 11.38 3.60
CA GLN A 112 23.21 12.73 3.62
C GLN A 112 24.29 12.90 4.69
N ARG A 113 24.06 12.40 5.92
CA ARG A 113 25.08 12.43 6.98
C ARG A 113 26.35 11.66 6.61
N VAL A 114 26.22 10.51 5.96
CA VAL A 114 27.36 9.71 5.50
C VAL A 114 28.14 10.46 4.41
N ILE A 115 27.45 11.06 3.45
CA ILE A 115 28.07 11.88 2.40
C ILE A 115 28.82 13.06 3.01
N MET A 116 28.19 13.80 3.93
CA MET A 116 28.82 14.95 4.61
C MET A 116 30.05 14.54 5.42
N LYS A 117 30.00 13.41 6.13
CA LYS A 117 31.17 12.88 6.85
C LYS A 117 32.31 12.51 5.90
N ARG A 118 32.01 11.89 4.76
CA ARG A 118 33.03 11.55 3.75
C ARG A 118 33.65 12.80 3.13
N LYS A 119 32.84 13.78 2.73
CA LYS A 119 33.33 15.06 2.20
C LYS A 119 34.27 15.77 3.18
N ARG A 120 33.91 15.81 4.47
CA ARG A 120 34.78 16.40 5.51
C ARG A 120 36.10 15.62 5.68
N ALA A 121 36.05 14.29 5.63
CA ALA A 121 37.26 13.46 5.71
C ALA A 121 38.17 13.67 4.48
N GLU A 122 37.59 13.73 3.28
CA GLU A 122 38.32 14.04 2.04
C GLU A 122 38.94 15.43 2.08
N GLN A 123 38.20 16.45 2.54
CA GLN A 123 38.73 17.80 2.73
C GLN A 123 39.89 17.84 3.72
N GLY A 124 39.76 17.18 4.88
CA GLY A 124 40.84 17.10 5.86
C GLY A 124 42.10 16.45 5.29
N LEU A 125 41.97 15.37 4.51
CA LEU A 125 43.08 14.73 3.83
C LEU A 125 43.74 15.65 2.78
N LEU A 126 42.93 16.41 2.02
CA LEU A 126 43.45 17.38 1.05
C LEU A 126 44.20 18.51 1.74
N ASP A 127 43.68 19.02 2.85
CA ASP A 127 44.30 20.08 3.64
C ASP A 127 45.62 19.61 4.29
N GLU A 128 45.68 18.36 4.75
CA GLU A 128 46.90 17.72 5.25
C GLU A 128 47.95 17.60 4.14
N ILE A 129 47.57 17.10 2.96
CA ILE A 129 48.48 16.99 1.80
C ILE A 129 48.98 18.38 1.37
N ALA A 130 48.08 19.37 1.30
CA ALA A 130 48.44 20.74 0.95
C ALA A 130 49.42 21.34 1.96
N SER A 131 49.16 21.13 3.26
CA SER A 131 50.05 21.58 4.34
C SER A 131 51.42 20.90 4.24
N GLN A 132 51.48 19.58 4.03
CA GLN A 132 52.74 18.85 3.86
C GLN A 132 53.55 19.36 2.66
N ARG A 133 52.89 19.62 1.51
CA ARG A 133 53.54 20.22 0.33
C ARG A 133 54.09 21.60 0.63
N PHE A 134 53.27 22.47 1.22
CA PHE A 134 53.68 23.82 1.61
C PHE A 134 54.91 23.80 2.56
N TRP A 135 54.91 22.92 3.56
CA TRP A 135 56.05 22.78 4.46
C TRP A 135 57.31 22.22 3.78
N ARG A 136 57.16 21.28 2.84
CA ARG A 136 58.27 20.75 2.04
C ARG A 136 58.89 21.83 1.16
N ASP A 137 58.07 22.62 0.47
CA ASP A 137 58.52 23.71 -0.38
C ASP A 137 59.24 24.82 0.43
N ARG A 138 58.80 25.04 1.68
CA ARG A 138 59.39 26.03 2.60
C ARG A 138 60.69 25.56 3.27
N ASN A 139 60.80 24.27 3.60
CA ASN A 139 61.94 23.70 4.34
C ASN A 139 63.10 23.22 3.46
N GLY A 140 62.95 23.24 2.12
CA GLY A 140 64.09 23.13 1.19
C GLY A 140 63.96 22.02 0.16
N GLU A 141 63.49 22.38 -1.02
CA GLU A 141 64.07 21.92 -2.29
C GLU A 141 64.24 23.14 -3.22
N LYS A 142 65.19 24.03 -2.88
CA LYS A 142 65.95 24.71 -3.94
C LYS A 142 66.81 23.64 -4.61
N LYS A 143 66.25 22.89 -5.56
CA LYS A 143 67.06 22.29 -6.62
C LYS A 143 67.26 23.39 -7.64
N GLU A 144 68.40 24.06 -7.52
CA GLU A 144 68.94 24.91 -8.59
C GLU A 144 69.06 24.05 -9.85
N PRO A 145 68.48 24.46 -10.99
CA PRO A 145 68.92 23.94 -12.27
C PRO A 145 70.29 24.58 -12.59
N MET A 146 71.32 23.74 -12.71
CA MET A 146 72.51 24.09 -13.50
C MET A 146 72.13 24.22 -14.98
#